data_AF-A0A848ZPF7-F1
#
_entry.id   AF-A0A848ZPF7-F1
#
_cell.length_a   1.000
_cell.length_b   1.000
_cell.length_c   1.000
_cell.angle_alpha   90.00
_cell.angle_beta   90.00
_cell.angle_gamma   90.00
#
_symmetry.space_group_name_H-M   'P 1'
#
loop_
_entity.id
_entity.type
_entity.pdbx_description
1 polymer ?
#
loop_
_entity_poly.entity_id
_entity_poly.type
_entity_poly.pdbx_seq_one_letter_code
_entity_poly.pdbx_strand_id
1 'polypeptide(L)'
;MGRKTKEGLQVVAVDLHIHTCLSPCGSLDMTPRNIIQGACEKNLAIIAITDHNSAENTAAVIAAARQTALCVIPGIEVTTQEEAHIVGLFDKVEGALSMQELVYLNLQPGKNDEDTFGIQVMANELDEVEGINKRLLIGATSLGVEQVVDGIHERQGLAVAAHIDRESFSLISQLGLIPEGLN
;
A
#
# COMPACT_ATOMS: atom_id res chain seq x y z
N MET A 1 -20.50 13.82 -12.93
CA MET A 1 -20.45 15.14 -13.60
C MET A 1 -19.99 16.19 -12.59
N GLY A 2 -18.69 16.49 -12.53
CA GLY A 2 -18.14 17.44 -11.54
C GLY A 2 -18.55 18.89 -11.85
N ARG A 3 -19.02 19.63 -10.84
CA ARG A 3 -19.29 21.07 -10.94
C ARG A 3 -17.96 21.83 -10.96
N LYS A 4 -17.64 22.48 -12.09
CA LYS A 4 -16.52 23.43 -12.18
C LYS A 4 -16.89 24.74 -11.48
N THR A 5 -16.21 25.07 -10.39
CA THR A 5 -16.21 26.43 -9.83
C THR A 5 -15.13 27.26 -10.53
N LYS A 6 -15.45 28.53 -10.82
CA LYS A 6 -14.64 29.47 -11.60
C LYS A 6 -13.26 29.67 -10.91
N GLU A 7 -12.20 29.56 -11.72
CA GLU A 7 -10.77 29.67 -11.39
C GLU A 7 -10.25 28.67 -10.33
N GLY A 8 -9.90 27.48 -10.81
CA GLY A 8 -8.62 26.85 -10.47
C GLY A 8 -8.58 25.76 -9.40
N LEU A 9 -9.68 25.41 -8.74
CA LEU A 9 -9.69 24.32 -7.75
C LEU A 9 -10.64 23.20 -8.16
N GLN A 10 -10.12 21.97 -8.25
CA GLN A 10 -10.91 20.77 -8.50
C GLN A 10 -11.01 19.94 -7.23
N VAL A 11 -12.24 19.64 -6.81
CA VAL A 11 -12.48 18.66 -5.74
C VAL A 11 -12.35 17.28 -6.35
N VAL A 12 -11.50 16.45 -5.75
CA VAL A 12 -11.29 15.05 -6.12
C VAL A 12 -11.55 14.16 -4.92
N ALA A 13 -12.19 13.01 -5.15
CA ALA A 13 -12.33 11.96 -4.16
C ALA A 13 -11.15 10.99 -4.31
N VAL A 14 -10.50 10.63 -3.21
CA VAL A 14 -9.31 9.79 -3.22
C VAL A 14 -9.39 8.71 -2.13
N ASP A 15 -8.74 7.58 -2.37
CA ASP A 15 -8.51 6.53 -1.37
C ASP A 15 -7.05 6.06 -1.46
N LEU A 16 -6.23 6.50 -0.52
CA LEU A 16 -4.77 6.35 -0.59
C LEU A 16 -4.24 5.16 0.24
N HIS A 17 -5.11 4.26 0.66
CA HIS A 17 -4.71 3.10 1.48
C HIS A 17 -5.59 1.88 1.12
N ILE A 18 -5.31 1.27 -0.03
CA ILE A 18 -6.03 0.08 -0.51
C ILE A 18 -5.09 -1.12 -0.53
N HIS A 19 -5.58 -2.24 0.01
CA HIS A 19 -4.93 -3.55 -0.09
C HIS A 19 -5.57 -4.38 -1.20
N THR A 20 -4.78 -5.24 -1.82
CA THR A 20 -5.17 -6.21 -2.83
C THR A 20 -5.26 -7.61 -2.22
N CYS A 21 -5.60 -8.60 -3.04
CA CYS A 21 -5.54 -10.02 -2.70
C CYS A 21 -4.13 -10.55 -2.38
N LEU A 22 -3.09 -9.71 -2.51
CA LEU A 22 -1.74 -10.00 -2.03
C LEU A 22 -1.60 -9.80 -0.52
N SER A 23 -2.32 -8.83 0.04
CA SER A 23 -2.17 -8.47 1.45
C SER A 23 -2.84 -9.52 2.36
N PRO A 24 -2.24 -9.86 3.51
CA PRO A 24 -2.80 -10.81 4.49
C PRO A 24 -4.20 -10.47 5.01
N CYS A 25 -4.58 -9.19 4.99
CA CYS A 25 -5.92 -8.76 5.39
C CYS A 25 -6.86 -8.51 4.20
N GLY A 26 -6.36 -8.67 2.97
CA GLY A 26 -7.13 -8.57 1.75
C GLY A 26 -7.89 -9.87 1.48
N SER A 27 -9.05 -9.77 0.85
CA SER A 27 -9.80 -10.93 0.38
C SER A 27 -9.43 -11.28 -1.06
N LEU A 28 -9.65 -12.54 -1.46
CA LEU A 28 -9.29 -13.02 -2.81
C LEU A 28 -10.03 -12.31 -3.95
N ASP A 29 -11.15 -11.65 -3.66
CA ASP A 29 -11.90 -10.82 -4.60
C ASP A 29 -11.32 -9.40 -4.74
N MET A 30 -10.34 -9.00 -3.93
CA MET A 30 -9.60 -7.74 -4.08
C MET A 30 -8.53 -7.83 -5.20
N THR A 31 -8.94 -8.33 -6.35
CA THR A 31 -8.10 -8.46 -7.55
C THR A 31 -7.92 -7.10 -8.25
N PRO A 32 -6.89 -6.96 -9.10
CA PRO A 32 -6.64 -5.73 -9.85
C PRO A 32 -7.87 -5.13 -10.53
N ARG A 33 -8.64 -5.88 -11.31
CA ARG A 33 -9.82 -5.33 -12.01
C ARG A 33 -10.96 -4.99 -11.06
N ASN A 34 -11.20 -5.81 -10.04
CA ASN A 34 -12.26 -5.55 -9.07
C ASN A 34 -11.99 -4.25 -8.28
N ILE A 35 -10.73 -3.98 -7.94
CA ILE A 35 -10.33 -2.71 -7.31
C ILE A 35 -10.63 -1.53 -8.25
N ILE A 36 -10.20 -1.61 -9.52
CA ILE A 36 -10.43 -0.55 -10.50
C ILE A 36 -11.93 -0.31 -10.71
N GLN A 37 -12.71 -1.38 -10.86
CA GLN A 37 -14.16 -1.30 -11.00
C GLN A 37 -14.79 -0.64 -9.76
N GLY A 38 -14.47 -1.13 -8.56
CA GLY A 38 -15.01 -0.63 -7.31
C GLY A 38 -14.64 0.82 -7.03
N ALA A 39 -13.47 1.29 -7.48
CA ALA A 39 -13.05 2.68 -7.39
C ALA A 39 -13.81 3.57 -8.40
N CYS A 40 -14.00 3.10 -9.64
CA CYS A 40 -14.78 3.80 -10.65
C CYS A 40 -16.25 3.95 -10.24
N GLU A 41 -16.87 2.91 -9.70
CA GLU A 41 -18.25 2.94 -9.19
C GLU A 41 -18.44 3.95 -8.06
N LYS A 42 -17.41 4.10 -7.21
CA LYS A 42 -17.37 5.11 -6.14
C LYS A 42 -17.00 6.52 -6.62
N ASN A 43 -16.75 6.70 -7.92
CA ASN A 43 -16.31 7.97 -8.52
C ASN A 43 -15.01 8.52 -7.90
N LEU A 44 -14.09 7.63 -7.50
CA LEU A 44 -12.75 8.03 -7.07
C LEU A 44 -11.94 8.52 -8.28
N ALA A 45 -11.14 9.56 -8.07
CA ALA A 45 -10.23 10.09 -9.08
C ALA A 45 -8.81 9.54 -8.91
N ILE A 46 -8.41 9.23 -7.67
CA ILE A 46 -7.08 8.73 -7.32
C ILE A 46 -7.22 7.61 -6.30
N ILE A 47 -6.51 6.51 -6.51
CA ILE A 47 -6.31 5.49 -5.48
C ILE A 47 -4.82 5.22 -5.27
N ALA A 48 -4.43 4.65 -4.13
CA ALA A 48 -3.10 4.09 -3.94
C ALA A 48 -3.16 2.64 -3.47
N ILE A 49 -2.26 1.82 -3.99
CA ILE A 49 -2.13 0.41 -3.62
C ILE A 49 -0.99 0.29 -2.62
N THR A 50 -1.29 -0.20 -1.42
CA THR A 50 -0.40 -0.15 -0.27
C THR A 50 -0.41 -1.49 0.47
N ASP A 51 -0.25 -2.60 -0.25
CA ASP A 51 -0.20 -3.94 0.37
C ASP A 51 0.84 -4.01 1.50
N HIS A 52 0.58 -4.85 2.51
CA HIS A 52 1.51 -5.03 3.62
C HIS A 52 2.84 -5.59 3.10
N ASN A 53 3.92 -4.85 3.36
CA ASN A 53 5.31 -5.21 3.11
C ASN A 53 5.62 -5.64 1.65
N SER A 54 4.73 -5.42 0.69
CA SER A 54 4.91 -5.76 -0.71
C SER A 54 4.23 -4.73 -1.61
N ALA A 55 4.74 -4.60 -2.83
CA ALA A 55 4.18 -3.80 -3.91
C ALA A 55 3.95 -4.64 -5.18
N GLU A 56 4.02 -5.97 -5.11
CA GLU A 56 4.03 -6.86 -6.29
C GLU A 56 2.78 -6.73 -7.17
N ASN A 57 1.61 -6.42 -6.60
CA ASN A 57 0.37 -6.22 -7.38
C ASN A 57 0.21 -4.80 -7.94
N THR A 58 1.03 -3.84 -7.50
CA THR A 58 0.87 -2.41 -7.85
C THR A 58 0.90 -2.18 -9.36
N ALA A 59 1.86 -2.80 -10.06
CA ALA A 59 1.99 -2.67 -11.52
C ALA A 59 0.76 -3.22 -12.27
N ALA A 60 0.23 -4.35 -11.81
CA ALA A 60 -0.96 -4.98 -12.38
C ALA A 60 -2.21 -4.12 -12.19
N VAL A 61 -2.40 -3.52 -11.01
CA VAL A 61 -3.52 -2.60 -10.77
C VAL A 61 -3.43 -1.35 -11.66
N ILE A 62 -2.24 -0.76 -11.79
CA ILE A 62 -2.01 0.37 -12.70
C ILE A 62 -2.32 -0.02 -14.16
N ALA A 63 -1.89 -1.22 -14.59
CA ALA A 63 -2.17 -1.71 -15.92
C ALA A 63 -3.68 -1.94 -16.16
N ALA A 64 -4.40 -2.46 -15.16
CA ALA A 64 -5.85 -2.62 -15.22
C ALA A 64 -6.59 -1.27 -15.32
N ALA A 65 -6.02 -0.19 -14.79
CA ALA A 65 -6.58 1.15 -14.83
C ALA A 65 -6.47 1.85 -16.21
N ARG A 66 -5.63 1.35 -17.15
CA ARG A 66 -5.24 2.06 -18.39
C ARG A 66 -6.41 2.53 -19.28
N GLN A 67 -7.56 1.88 -19.20
CA GLN A 67 -8.76 2.22 -19.99
C GLN A 67 -9.77 3.08 -19.20
N THR A 68 -9.34 3.64 -18.07
CA THR A 68 -10.17 4.47 -17.18
C THR A 68 -9.52 5.84 -17.00
N ALA A 69 -10.25 6.77 -16.38
CA ALA A 69 -9.70 8.06 -15.94
C ALA A 69 -9.09 8.00 -14.53
N LEU A 70 -9.08 6.83 -13.89
CA LEU A 70 -8.60 6.64 -12.52
C LEU A 70 -7.07 6.70 -12.50
N CYS A 71 -6.53 7.57 -11.64
CA CYS A 71 -5.11 7.57 -11.34
C CYS A 71 -4.82 6.55 -10.24
N VAL A 72 -3.83 5.70 -10.44
CA VAL A 72 -3.38 4.73 -9.44
C VAL A 72 -1.95 5.09 -9.03
N ILE A 73 -1.75 5.38 -7.76
CA ILE A 73 -0.47 5.71 -7.16
C ILE A 73 0.20 4.42 -6.66
N PRO A 74 1.45 4.16 -7.07
CA PRO A 74 2.25 3.10 -6.49
C PRO A 74 2.52 3.31 -5.01
N GLY A 75 2.36 2.27 -4.19
CA GLY A 75 2.65 2.35 -2.77
C GLY A 75 2.96 1.00 -2.13
N ILE A 76 3.15 1.06 -0.81
CA ILE A 76 3.41 -0.07 0.09
C ILE A 76 3.06 0.35 1.52
N GLU A 77 2.52 -0.54 2.34
CA GLU A 77 2.40 -0.31 3.79
C GLU A 77 3.45 -1.14 4.51
N VAL A 78 4.46 -0.49 5.09
CA VAL A 78 5.56 -1.17 5.78
C VAL A 78 5.23 -1.32 7.25
N THR A 79 5.36 -2.54 7.77
CA THR A 79 5.30 -2.81 9.21
C THR A 79 6.70 -2.68 9.79
N THR A 80 6.91 -1.65 10.59
CA THR A 80 8.18 -1.33 11.27
C THR A 80 8.49 -2.32 12.39
N GLN A 81 9.70 -2.26 12.94
CA GLN A 81 10.14 -3.05 14.09
C GLN A 81 9.27 -2.80 15.33
N GLU A 82 8.78 -1.58 15.49
CA GLU A 82 7.89 -1.18 16.57
C GLU A 82 6.44 -1.66 16.36
N GLU A 83 6.18 -2.35 15.24
CA GLU A 83 4.85 -2.76 14.76
C GLU A 83 3.96 -1.56 14.38
N ALA A 84 4.57 -0.39 14.14
CA ALA A 84 3.89 0.76 13.54
C ALA A 84 3.83 0.58 12.02
N HIS A 85 2.74 1.01 11.40
CA HIS A 85 2.61 0.95 9.94
C HIS A 85 2.86 2.31 9.29
N ILE A 86 3.70 2.31 8.27
CA ILE A 86 4.04 3.49 7.49
C ILE A 86 3.68 3.23 6.04
N VAL A 87 2.77 4.05 5.49
CA VAL A 87 2.44 4.04 4.07
C VAL A 87 3.51 4.83 3.32
N GLY A 88 4.11 4.20 2.31
CA GLY A 88 4.95 4.86 1.32
C GLY A 88 4.19 5.02 0.01
N LEU A 89 4.17 6.23 -0.53
CA LEU A 89 3.58 6.56 -1.84
C LEU A 89 4.67 7.05 -2.79
N PHE A 90 4.69 6.56 -4.03
CA PHE A 90 5.79 6.83 -4.98
C PHE A 90 5.25 7.35 -6.31
N ASP A 91 6.03 8.21 -6.98
CA ASP A 91 5.71 8.70 -8.33
C ASP A 91 5.69 7.56 -9.37
N LYS A 92 6.55 6.55 -9.18
CA LYS A 92 6.71 5.44 -10.11
C LYS A 92 6.78 4.09 -9.41
N VAL A 93 6.37 3.05 -10.13
CA VAL A 93 6.35 1.66 -9.65
C VAL A 93 7.74 1.20 -9.18
N GLU A 94 8.80 1.65 -9.85
CA GLU A 94 10.17 1.31 -9.49
C GLU A 94 10.54 1.78 -8.07
N GLY A 95 9.97 2.90 -7.60
CA GLY A 95 10.16 3.38 -6.23
C GLY A 95 9.54 2.43 -5.21
N ALA A 96 8.29 2.01 -5.45
CA ALA A 96 7.57 1.07 -4.58
C ALA A 96 8.25 -0.31 -4.55
N LEU A 97 8.64 -0.83 -5.72
CA LEU A 97 9.38 -2.10 -5.81
C LEU A 97 10.77 -2.01 -5.16
N SER A 98 11.47 -0.87 -5.30
CA SER A 98 12.75 -0.67 -4.61
C SER A 98 12.58 -0.60 -3.09
N MET A 99 11.46 -0.08 -2.59
CA MET A 99 11.15 -0.09 -1.16
C MET A 99 10.82 -1.50 -0.68
N GLN A 100 10.04 -2.26 -1.46
CA GLN A 100 9.77 -3.68 -1.21
C GLN A 100 11.06 -4.49 -1.07
N GLU A 101 12.07 -4.29 -1.93
CA GLU A 101 13.32 -5.04 -1.80
C GLU A 101 14.04 -4.74 -0.48
N LEU A 102 14.04 -3.47 -0.03
CA LEU A 102 14.56 -3.11 1.29
C LEU A 102 13.77 -3.79 2.41
N VAL A 103 12.43 -3.81 2.31
CA VAL A 103 11.55 -4.50 3.25
C VAL A 103 11.83 -5.99 3.29
N TYR A 104 11.93 -6.66 2.14
CA TYR A 104 12.20 -8.10 2.05
C TYR A 104 13.55 -8.50 2.63
N LEU A 105 14.58 -7.65 2.51
CA LEU A 105 15.88 -7.88 3.13
C LEU A 105 15.85 -7.78 4.66
N ASN A 106 14.87 -7.07 5.21
CA ASN A 106 14.74 -6.79 6.64
C ASN A 106 13.49 -7.43 7.26
N LEU A 107 12.72 -8.21 6.51
CA LEU A 107 11.52 -8.85 7.01
C LEU A 107 11.92 -9.98 7.96
N GLN A 108 11.23 -10.09 9.11
CA GLN A 108 11.52 -11.15 10.06
C GLN A 108 11.35 -12.54 9.41
N PRO A 109 12.21 -13.52 9.72
CA PRO A 109 12.09 -14.86 9.15
C PRO A 109 10.72 -15.47 9.46
N GLY A 110 10.03 -15.94 8.41
CA GLY A 110 8.71 -16.54 8.55
C GLY A 110 8.14 -16.94 7.20
N LYS A 111 7.09 -17.75 7.24
CA LYS A 111 6.27 -18.06 6.07
C LYS A 111 4.81 -17.73 6.39
N ASN A 112 4.07 -17.34 5.37
CA ASN A 112 2.65 -17.15 5.49
C ASN A 112 1.97 -18.46 5.92
N ASP A 113 1.04 -18.36 6.86
CA ASP A 113 0.12 -19.43 7.21
C ASP A 113 -1.21 -19.16 6.50
N GLU A 114 -1.45 -19.91 5.41
CA GLU A 114 -2.61 -19.71 4.54
C GLU A 114 -3.94 -20.01 5.24
N ASP A 115 -3.94 -20.86 6.28
CA ASP A 115 -5.15 -21.16 7.06
C ASP A 115 -5.54 -19.99 7.96
N THR A 116 -4.55 -19.22 8.43
CA THR A 116 -4.76 -18.08 9.33
C THR A 116 -4.95 -16.76 8.59
N PHE A 117 -4.11 -16.50 7.58
CA PHE A 117 -4.03 -15.20 6.90
C PHE A 117 -4.51 -15.24 5.44
N GLY A 118 -4.98 -16.40 4.97
CA GLY A 118 -5.36 -16.57 3.58
C GLY A 118 -4.16 -16.61 2.63
N ILE A 119 -4.47 -16.72 1.34
CA ILE A 119 -3.48 -16.84 0.29
C ILE A 119 -3.08 -15.44 -0.20
N GLN A 120 -1.78 -15.16 -0.19
CA GLN A 120 -1.22 -13.90 -0.68
C GLN A 120 -0.94 -13.99 -2.18
N VAL A 121 -1.90 -13.54 -3.00
CA VAL A 121 -1.90 -13.75 -4.46
C VAL A 121 -1.23 -12.60 -5.21
N MET A 122 -0.24 -12.95 -6.05
CA MET A 122 0.24 -12.07 -7.10
C MET A 122 -0.62 -12.27 -8.35
N ALA A 123 -1.35 -11.24 -8.75
CA ALA A 123 -2.28 -11.28 -9.88
C ALA A 123 -1.90 -10.27 -10.96
N ASN A 124 -2.14 -10.61 -12.21
CA ASN A 124 -1.95 -9.69 -13.34
C ASN A 124 -3.18 -8.80 -13.57
N GLU A 125 -3.12 -7.92 -14.57
CA GLU A 125 -4.18 -6.96 -14.91
C GLU A 125 -5.47 -7.61 -15.45
N LEU A 126 -5.45 -8.92 -15.68
CA LEU A 126 -6.58 -9.74 -16.12
C LEU A 126 -7.19 -10.55 -14.95
N ASP A 127 -6.71 -10.33 -13.73
CA ASP A 127 -7.02 -11.10 -12.52
C ASP A 127 -6.56 -12.56 -12.56
N GLU A 128 -5.60 -12.89 -13.45
CA GLU A 128 -5.00 -14.22 -13.49
C GLU A 128 -3.91 -14.32 -12.42
N VAL A 129 -3.85 -15.47 -11.75
CA VAL A 129 -2.84 -15.74 -10.72
C VAL A 129 -1.49 -15.99 -11.40
N GLU A 130 -0.52 -15.11 -11.16
CA GLU A 130 0.87 -15.28 -11.62
C GLU A 130 1.77 -15.94 -10.57
N GLY A 131 1.37 -15.87 -9.30
CA GLY A 131 2.05 -16.62 -8.24
C GLY A 131 1.47 -16.37 -6.86
N ILE A 132 2.12 -16.99 -5.87
CA ILE A 132 1.75 -16.89 -4.45
C ILE A 132 2.98 -16.46 -3.66
N ASN A 133 2.89 -15.33 -2.98
CA ASN A 133 3.96 -14.87 -2.10
C ASN A 133 3.92 -15.69 -0.81
N LYS A 134 5.03 -16.37 -0.48
CA LYS A 134 5.14 -17.23 0.71
C LYS A 134 5.71 -16.53 1.95
N ARG A 135 6.14 -15.27 1.85
CA ARG A 135 6.65 -14.49 2.99
C ARG A 135 5.51 -14.17 3.95
N LEU A 136 5.80 -14.02 5.24
CA LEU A 136 4.82 -13.57 6.22
C LEU A 136 4.64 -12.04 6.11
N LEU A 137 3.81 -11.57 5.17
CA LEU A 137 3.72 -10.15 4.85
C LEU A 137 3.11 -9.29 5.97
N ILE A 138 2.39 -9.90 6.92
CA ILE A 138 1.89 -9.20 8.13
C ILE A 138 2.99 -8.96 9.17
N GLY A 139 4.14 -9.63 9.02
CA GLY A 139 5.22 -9.58 9.99
C GLY A 139 5.93 -8.24 10.04
N ALA A 140 6.43 -7.87 11.21
CA ALA A 140 7.32 -6.72 11.36
C ALA A 140 8.63 -6.90 10.58
N THR A 141 9.21 -5.78 10.17
CA THR A 141 10.60 -5.71 9.71
C THR A 141 11.55 -5.52 10.89
N SER A 142 12.86 -5.56 10.64
CA SER A 142 13.89 -5.10 11.58
C SER A 142 14.21 -3.60 11.43
N LEU A 143 13.44 -2.86 10.64
CA LEU A 143 13.64 -1.43 10.41
C LEU A 143 12.74 -0.65 11.36
N GLY A 144 13.34 0.27 12.13
CA GLY A 144 12.58 1.21 12.94
C GLY A 144 11.83 2.24 12.08
N VAL A 145 10.89 2.98 12.67
CA VAL A 145 10.09 4.02 11.99
C VAL A 145 10.96 4.99 11.20
N GLU A 146 12.01 5.56 11.81
CA GLU A 146 12.90 6.53 11.15
C GLU A 146 13.58 5.93 9.92
N GLN A 147 14.06 4.68 10.00
CA GLN A 147 14.72 4.00 8.89
C GLN A 147 13.76 3.71 7.73
N VAL A 148 12.50 3.42 8.05
CA VAL A 148 11.46 3.22 7.03
C VAL A 148 11.12 4.55 6.34
N VAL A 149 10.96 5.63 7.11
CA VAL A 149 10.70 6.98 6.57
C VAL A 149 11.86 7.43 5.67
N ASP A 150 13.10 7.29 6.15
CA ASP A 150 14.30 7.61 5.37
C ASP A 150 14.37 6.77 4.09
N GLY A 151 14.10 5.47 4.18
CA GLY A 151 14.06 4.58 3.02
C GLY A 151 13.02 5.02 1.97
N ILE A 152 11.84 5.46 2.41
CA ILE A 152 10.81 6.00 1.51
C ILE A 152 11.31 7.30 0.84
N HIS A 153 11.87 8.24 1.61
CA HIS A 153 12.36 9.52 1.09
C HIS A 153 13.56 9.38 0.15
N GLU A 154 14.49 8.46 0.42
CA GLU A 154 15.61 8.13 -0.48
C GLU A 154 15.13 7.68 -1.87
N ARG A 155 13.94 7.07 -1.93
CA ARG A 155 13.26 6.63 -3.15
C ARG A 155 12.30 7.68 -3.71
N GLN A 156 12.41 8.93 -3.24
CA GLN A 156 11.57 10.08 -3.61
C GLN A 156 10.07 9.82 -3.36
N GLY A 157 9.75 8.95 -2.41
CA GLY A 157 8.38 8.70 -1.97
C GLY A 157 7.95 9.66 -0.87
N LEU A 158 6.64 9.69 -0.62
CA LEU A 158 6.03 10.34 0.54
C LEU A 158 5.74 9.29 1.61
N ALA A 159 6.21 9.53 2.83
CA ALA A 159 5.91 8.68 3.98
C ALA A 159 4.74 9.25 4.78
N VAL A 160 3.74 8.41 5.07
CA VAL A 160 2.54 8.76 5.82
C VAL A 160 2.34 7.76 6.96
N ALA A 161 2.15 8.26 8.17
CA ALA A 161 1.75 7.45 9.32
C ALA A 161 0.39 6.82 9.07
N ALA A 162 0.32 5.50 9.09
CA ALA A 162 -0.96 4.83 9.00
C ALA A 162 -1.66 4.84 10.37
N HIS A 163 -2.98 5.01 10.34
CA HIS A 163 -3.93 4.78 11.46
C HIS A 163 -3.44 5.20 12.86
N ILE A 164 -3.08 6.49 12.99
CA ILE A 164 -2.68 7.18 14.23
C ILE A 164 -3.67 6.97 15.41
N ASP A 165 -4.95 6.67 15.15
CA ASP A 165 -6.01 6.63 16.16
C ASP A 165 -6.59 5.23 16.49
N ARG A 166 -6.01 4.12 16.02
CA ARG A 166 -6.45 2.77 16.47
C ARG A 166 -5.76 2.38 17.79
N GLU A 167 -6.54 1.84 18.75
CA GLU A 167 -6.07 1.35 20.07
C GLU A 167 -5.06 0.17 19.97
N SER A 168 -4.81 -0.35 18.78
CA SER A 168 -3.77 -1.34 18.50
C SER A 168 -3.10 -0.98 17.17
N PHE A 169 -1.77 -1.02 17.14
CA PHE A 169 -0.91 -0.67 15.99
C PHE A 169 -0.79 0.81 15.60
N SER A 170 -1.25 1.75 16.44
CA SER A 170 -1.01 3.18 16.19
C SER A 170 0.35 3.66 16.69
N LEU A 171 1.01 4.55 15.94
CA LEU A 171 2.24 5.23 16.34
C LEU A 171 2.16 5.85 17.74
N ILE A 172 1.01 6.43 18.11
CA ILE A 172 0.82 7.03 19.43
C ILE A 172 0.73 5.97 20.53
N SER A 173 0.06 4.83 20.27
CA SER A 173 -0.01 3.73 21.26
C SER A 173 1.32 3.02 21.48
N GLN A 174 2.21 3.02 20.47
CA GLN A 174 3.52 2.35 20.54
C GLN A 174 4.66 3.28 20.98
N LEU A 175 4.70 4.54 20.55
CA LEU A 175 5.81 5.46 20.79
C LEU A 175 5.47 6.63 21.74
N GLY A 176 4.18 6.90 21.99
CA GLY A 176 3.74 8.03 22.81
C GLY A 176 4.01 9.43 22.23
N LEU A 177 4.68 9.53 21.08
CA LEU A 177 5.00 10.77 20.34
C LEU A 177 4.98 10.49 18.83
N ILE A 178 4.68 11.53 18.03
CA ILE A 178 4.80 11.49 16.57
C ILE A 178 6.22 11.96 16.19
N PRO A 179 7.05 11.14 15.50
CA PRO A 179 8.39 11.54 15.06
C PRO A 179 8.39 12.81 14.20
N GLU A 180 9.38 13.68 14.39
CA GLU A 180 9.59 14.87 13.55
C GLU A 180 9.98 14.44 12.13
N GLY A 181 9.15 14.76 11.12
CA GLY A 181 9.38 14.39 9.71
C GLY A 181 8.25 13.60 9.05
N LEU A 182 7.25 13.17 9.83
CA LEU A 182 5.96 12.73 9.32
C LEU A 182 5.18 13.92 8.75
N ASN A 183 4.88 13.90 7.45
CA ASN A 183 4.10 14.93 6.76
C ASN A 183 2.65 14.52 6.56
#